data_AF-A0A164A5E2-F1
#
_entry.id   AF-A0A164A5E2-F1
#
_cell.length_a   1.000
_cell.length_b   1.000
_cell.length_c   1.000
_cell.angle_alpha   90.00
_cell.angle_beta   90.00
_cell.angle_gamma   90.00
#
_symmetry.space_group_name_H-M   'P 1'
#
loop_
_entity.id
_entity.type
_entity.pdbx_description
1 polymer ?
#
loop_
_entity_poly.entity_id
_entity_poly.type
_entity_poly.pdbx_seq_one_letter_code
_entity_poly.pdbx_strand_id
1 'polypeptide(L)'
;MASESVVVSSYSYIAELPGIEDIEPLMHTAVLVADSRVDQGRVRAAVEEVFAANPALGTVFEPFFDRWAARPGGGWGWAVEPPGVTVADVVARQRASFDMRTGRLFAVSLLPGTPERLVLSASHLCMDRPSWHTVVDEVRLRCGWT
;
A
#
# COMPACT_ATOMS: atom_id res chain seq x y z
N MET A 1 7.30 -9.91 -42.23
CA MET A 1 6.84 -8.66 -41.58
C MET A 1 6.49 -9.01 -40.15
N ALA A 2 7.31 -8.57 -39.20
CA ALA A 2 7.08 -8.82 -37.78
C ALA A 2 6.03 -7.82 -37.27
N SER A 3 5.01 -8.32 -36.59
CA SER A 3 3.95 -7.52 -35.98
C SER A 3 4.48 -6.89 -34.70
N GLU A 4 4.59 -5.57 -34.66
CA GLU A 4 4.86 -4.81 -33.44
C GLU A 4 3.61 -4.87 -32.54
N SER A 5 3.75 -5.57 -31.42
CA SER A 5 2.77 -5.53 -30.33
C SER A 5 2.83 -4.15 -29.68
N VAL A 6 1.88 -3.29 -30.04
CA VAL A 6 1.66 -2.02 -29.33
C VAL A 6 1.19 -2.36 -27.92
N VAL A 7 2.09 -2.20 -26.95
CA VAL A 7 1.74 -2.22 -25.53
C VAL A 7 0.92 -0.97 -25.26
N VAL A 8 -0.40 -1.13 -25.21
CA VAL A 8 -1.32 -0.06 -24.81
C VAL A 8 -1.05 0.24 -23.34
N SER A 9 -0.23 1.26 -23.08
CA SER A 9 0.04 1.74 -21.74
C SER A 9 -1.25 2.33 -21.16
N SER A 10 -1.77 1.70 -20.11
CA SER A 10 -3.00 2.07 -19.42
C SER A 10 -2.79 3.33 -18.58
N TYR A 11 -2.67 4.49 -19.24
CA TYR A 11 -2.68 5.80 -18.60
C TYR A 11 -4.12 6.19 -18.28
N SER A 12 -4.38 6.54 -17.02
CA SER A 12 -5.63 7.19 -16.60
C SER A 12 -5.34 8.66 -16.26
N TYR A 13 -6.25 9.55 -16.64
CA TYR A 13 -6.13 11.00 -16.44
C TYR A 13 -7.03 11.47 -15.32
N ILE A 14 -6.48 12.21 -14.35
CA ILE A 14 -7.24 12.84 -13.27
C ILE A 14 -7.26 14.36 -13.54
N ALA A 15 -8.46 14.94 -13.59
CA ALA A 15 -8.66 16.35 -13.98
C ALA A 15 -8.33 17.35 -12.85
N GLU A 16 -8.50 16.98 -11.58
CA GLU A 16 -8.22 17.82 -10.42
C GLU A 16 -7.64 16.97 -9.28
N LEU A 17 -6.56 17.46 -8.64
CA LEU A 17 -6.05 16.88 -7.41
C LEU A 17 -6.82 17.44 -6.20
N PRO A 18 -7.11 16.62 -5.17
CA PRO A 18 -7.69 17.13 -3.92
C PRO A 18 -6.77 18.17 -3.26
N GLY A 19 -7.36 19.16 -2.58
CA GLY A 19 -6.63 20.22 -1.88
C GLY A 19 -5.85 19.66 -0.68
N ILE A 20 -4.76 20.33 -0.27
CA ILE A 20 -3.91 19.87 0.85
C ILE A 20 -4.69 19.74 2.17
N GLU A 21 -5.69 20.60 2.39
CA GLU A 21 -6.58 20.52 3.56
C GLU A 21 -7.55 19.34 3.54
N ASP A 22 -7.76 18.67 2.39
CA ASP A 22 -8.60 17.48 2.27
C ASP A 22 -7.84 16.17 2.63
N ILE A 23 -6.53 16.26 2.90
CA ILE A 23 -5.62 15.10 2.95
C ILE A 23 -5.58 14.39 4.33
N GLU A 24 -6.27 14.88 5.36
CA GLU A 24 -6.43 14.18 6.65
C GLU A 24 -7.92 13.88 6.97
N PRO A 25 -8.36 12.61 7.12
CA PRO A 25 -7.62 11.35 7.19
C PRO A 25 -7.93 10.43 5.98
N LEU A 26 -7.48 10.79 4.78
CA LEU A 26 -7.65 9.95 3.58
C LEU A 26 -6.57 8.85 3.50
N MET A 27 -6.48 8.02 4.53
CA MET A 27 -5.78 6.73 4.46
C MET A 27 -6.66 5.61 5.01
N HIS A 28 -6.53 4.44 4.40
CA HIS A 28 -7.03 3.23 4.98
C HIS A 28 -5.97 2.64 5.91
N THR A 29 -6.38 2.17 7.08
CA THR A 29 -5.51 1.47 8.02
C THR A 29 -6.19 0.19 8.48
N ALA A 30 -5.41 -0.88 8.59
CA ALA A 30 -5.84 -2.14 9.19
C ALA A 30 -4.74 -2.66 10.12
N VAL A 31 -5.16 -3.28 11.22
CA VAL A 31 -4.26 -3.99 12.14
C VAL A 31 -4.68 -5.44 12.16
N LEU A 32 -3.81 -6.31 11.66
CA LEU A 32 -3.99 -7.75 11.75
C LEU A 32 -3.23 -8.26 12.98
N VAL A 33 -3.86 -9.14 13.74
CA VAL A 33 -3.26 -9.75 14.94
C VAL A 33 -2.89 -11.18 14.59
N ALA A 34 -1.64 -11.57 14.88
CA ALA A 34 -1.16 -12.91 14.60
C ALA A 34 -1.55 -13.89 15.72
N ASP A 35 -1.99 -15.09 15.34
CA ASP A 35 -2.33 -16.15 16.32
C ASP A 35 -1.09 -16.80 16.94
N SER A 36 0.05 -16.72 16.25
CA SER A 36 1.33 -17.25 16.69
C SER A 36 2.48 -16.36 16.23
N ARG A 37 3.70 -16.67 16.67
CA ARG A 37 4.91 -16.02 16.18
C ARG A 37 5.00 -16.11 14.66
N VAL A 38 5.39 -15.01 14.05
CA VAL A 38 5.38 -14.78 12.63
C VAL A 38 6.79 -14.91 12.05
N ASP A 39 6.89 -15.60 10.91
CA ASP A 39 8.09 -15.54 10.07
C ASP A 39 8.05 -14.26 9.23
N GLN A 40 8.99 -13.36 9.48
CA GLN A 40 9.06 -12.04 8.84
C GLN A 40 9.26 -12.15 7.32
N GLY A 41 10.06 -13.11 6.87
CA GLY A 41 10.32 -13.35 5.45
C GLY A 41 9.08 -13.87 4.74
N ARG A 42 8.36 -14.78 5.37
CA ARG A 42 7.10 -15.31 4.85
C ARG A 42 6.02 -14.24 4.75
N VAL A 43 5.88 -13.38 5.76
CA VAL A 43 4.90 -12.28 5.70
C VAL A 43 5.27 -11.25 4.64
N ARG A 44 6.55 -10.87 4.56
CA ARG A 44 7.00 -9.95 3.50
C ARG A 44 6.71 -10.54 2.12
N ALA A 45 6.98 -11.82 1.89
CA ALA A 45 6.69 -12.49 0.64
C ALA A 45 5.18 -12.53 0.33
N ALA A 46 4.34 -12.83 1.32
CA ALA A 46 2.89 -12.82 1.16
C ALA A 46 2.37 -11.42 0.76
N VAL A 47 2.87 -10.37 1.41
CA VAL A 47 2.50 -8.98 1.09
C VAL A 47 3.01 -8.58 -0.30
N GLU A 48 4.21 -9.01 -0.70
CA GLU A 48 4.75 -8.78 -2.05
C GLU A 48 3.84 -9.39 -3.12
N GLU A 49 3.32 -10.60 -2.90
CA GLU A 49 2.37 -11.22 -3.83
C GLU A 49 1.04 -10.47 -3.92
N VAL A 50 0.53 -9.95 -2.80
CA VAL A 50 -0.68 -9.09 -2.79
C VAL A 50 -0.41 -7.80 -3.54
N PHE A 51 0.74 -7.17 -3.32
CA PHE A 51 1.12 -5.95 -4.03
C PHE A 51 1.24 -6.19 -5.54
N ALA A 52 1.86 -7.30 -5.96
CA ALA A 52 1.95 -7.69 -7.36
C ALA A 52 0.59 -7.96 -8.00
N ALA A 53 -0.36 -8.53 -7.25
CA ALA A 53 -1.74 -8.76 -7.69
C ALA A 53 -2.59 -7.48 -7.76
N ASN A 54 -2.19 -6.42 -7.05
CA ASN A 54 -2.92 -5.16 -6.92
C ASN A 54 -2.06 -3.96 -7.35
N PRO A 55 -1.81 -3.76 -8.66
CA PRO A 55 -0.87 -2.74 -9.17
C PRO A 55 -1.22 -1.31 -8.76
N ALA A 56 -2.50 -1.07 -8.45
CA ALA A 56 -3.00 0.21 -7.97
C ALA A 56 -2.29 0.68 -6.69
N LEU A 57 -1.91 -0.24 -5.79
CA LEU A 57 -1.19 0.07 -4.54
C LEU A 57 0.14 0.80 -4.78
N GLY A 58 0.74 0.59 -5.95
CA GLY A 58 1.98 1.22 -6.39
C GLY A 58 1.77 2.33 -7.42
N THR A 59 0.61 2.98 -7.46
CA THR A 59 0.32 4.01 -8.47
C THR A 59 1.28 5.19 -8.32
N VAL A 60 1.99 5.50 -9.41
CA VAL A 60 2.83 6.68 -9.54
C VAL A 60 2.03 7.76 -10.26
N PHE A 61 2.07 8.97 -9.70
CA PHE A 61 1.44 10.17 -10.26
C PHE A 61 2.51 11.12 -10.78
N GLU A 62 2.42 11.44 -12.07
CA GLU A 62 3.36 12.31 -12.77
C GLU A 62 2.62 13.52 -13.35
N PRO A 63 3.20 14.73 -13.27
CA PRO A 63 2.64 15.87 -13.95
C PRO A 63 2.75 15.67 -15.47
N PHE A 64 1.65 15.89 -16.18
CA PHE A 64 1.55 15.79 -17.63
C PHE A 64 0.76 16.99 -18.17
N PHE A 65 1.48 18.01 -18.63
CA PHE A 65 0.93 19.32 -19.01
C PHE A 65 0.06 19.93 -17.89
N ASP A 66 -1.22 20.18 -18.17
CA ASP A 66 -2.23 20.72 -17.28
C ASP A 66 -2.94 19.63 -16.45
N ARG A 67 -2.48 18.38 -16.52
CA ARG A 67 -3.12 17.21 -15.89
C ARG A 67 -2.13 16.37 -15.11
N TRP A 68 -2.68 15.43 -14.35
CA TRP A 68 -1.90 14.35 -13.75
C TRP A 68 -2.12 13.05 -14.54
N ALA A 69 -1.02 12.39 -14.87
CA ALA A 69 -1.02 11.04 -15.40
C ALA A 69 -0.76 10.05 -14.25
N ALA A 70 -1.50 8.95 -14.24
CA ALA A 70 -1.28 7.84 -13.33
C ALA A 70 -0.76 6.61 -14.09
N ARG A 71 0.22 5.92 -13.51
CA ARG A 71 0.74 4.65 -14.02
C ARG A 71 1.07 3.68 -12.87
N PRO A 72 0.98 2.36 -13.09
CA PRO A 72 1.51 1.40 -12.12
C PRO A 72 3.05 1.40 -12.10
N GLY A 73 3.63 0.69 -11.13
CA GLY A 73 5.08 0.40 -11.08
C GLY A 73 5.88 1.19 -10.05
N GLY A 74 5.22 1.78 -9.06
CA GLY A 74 5.86 2.26 -7.83
C GLY A 74 6.22 1.12 -6.88
N GLY A 75 6.54 1.47 -5.63
CA GLY A 75 6.90 0.50 -4.59
C GLY A 75 6.01 0.57 -3.35
N TRP A 76 6.32 -0.26 -2.36
CA TRP A 76 5.64 -0.26 -1.07
C TRP A 76 6.65 -0.24 0.08
N GLY A 77 6.21 0.20 1.26
CA GLY A 77 7.04 0.27 2.46
C GLY A 77 6.96 -1.00 3.30
N TRP A 78 8.11 -1.53 3.74
CA TRP A 78 8.20 -2.61 4.74
C TRP A 78 9.05 -2.18 5.91
N ALA A 79 8.58 -2.42 7.13
CA ALA A 79 9.37 -2.27 8.35
C ALA A 79 9.10 -3.38 9.36
N VAL A 80 10.11 -3.66 10.18
CA VAL A 80 9.95 -4.42 11.43
C VAL A 80 10.26 -3.45 12.55
N GLU A 81 9.28 -3.20 13.39
CA GLU A 81 9.34 -2.15 14.41
C GLU A 81 10.08 -2.65 15.65
N PRO A 82 10.77 -1.76 16.39
CA PRO A 82 11.34 -2.12 17.67
C PRO A 82 10.24 -2.38 18.73
N PRO A 83 10.53 -3.19 19.78
CA PRO A 83 9.63 -3.37 20.90
C PRO A 83 9.24 -2.04 21.55
N GLY A 84 7.97 -1.91 21.97
CA GLY A 84 7.45 -0.73 22.66
C GLY A 84 6.89 0.37 21.76
N VAL A 85 7.06 0.27 20.43
CA VAL A 85 6.39 1.17 19.48
C VAL A 85 4.89 0.93 19.48
N THR A 86 4.10 1.99 19.40
CA THR A 86 2.63 1.89 19.35
C THR A 86 2.12 1.79 17.91
N VAL A 87 0.90 1.26 17.73
CA VAL A 87 0.23 1.27 16.41
C VAL A 87 0.11 2.70 15.86
N ALA A 88 -0.18 3.68 16.72
CA ALA A 88 -0.32 5.08 16.32
C ALA A 88 0.99 5.64 15.75
N ASP A 89 2.13 5.35 16.40
CA ASP A 89 3.45 5.77 15.91
C ASP A 89 3.78 5.15 14.54
N VAL A 90 3.42 3.87 14.36
CA VAL A 90 3.59 3.18 13.09
C VAL A 90 2.76 3.82 11.99
N VAL A 91 1.48 4.08 12.24
CA VAL A 91 0.57 4.70 11.27
C VAL A 91 1.09 6.09 10.88
N ALA A 92 1.49 6.89 11.87
CA ALA A 92 2.07 8.21 11.62
C ALA A 92 3.33 8.14 10.75
N ARG A 93 4.21 7.16 10.98
CA ARG A 93 5.42 6.96 10.19
C ARG A 93 5.14 6.47 8.77
N GLN A 94 4.24 5.49 8.63
CA GLN A 94 3.81 4.99 7.32
C GLN A 94 3.24 6.12 6.47
N ARG A 95 2.35 6.93 7.06
CA ARG A 95 1.83 8.14 6.44
C ARG A 95 2.93 9.08 5.96
N ALA A 96 3.84 9.43 6.86
CA ALA A 96 4.92 10.37 6.55
C ALA A 96 5.85 9.85 5.44
N SER A 97 5.87 8.54 5.22
CA SER A 97 6.65 7.91 4.14
C SER A 97 5.96 7.92 2.78
N PHE A 98 4.66 8.26 2.69
CA PHE A 98 3.95 8.18 1.43
C PHE A 98 4.37 9.27 0.45
N ASP A 99 4.56 8.85 -0.80
CA ASP A 99 5.00 9.73 -1.87
C ASP A 99 4.40 9.28 -3.21
N MET A 100 3.53 10.13 -3.76
CA MET A 100 2.84 9.91 -5.03
C MET A 100 3.79 9.84 -6.23
N ARG A 101 4.98 10.46 -6.15
CA ARG A 101 5.95 10.50 -7.26
C ARG A 101 6.78 9.22 -7.35
N THR A 102 6.97 8.54 -6.22
CA THR A 102 7.63 7.22 -6.17
C THR A 102 6.62 6.07 -6.15
N GLY A 103 5.33 6.40 -6.04
CA GLY A 103 4.22 5.44 -5.91
C GLY A 103 4.25 4.65 -4.61
N ARG A 104 4.99 5.13 -3.60
CA ARG A 104 4.97 4.59 -2.24
C ARG A 104 3.69 5.03 -1.56
N LEU A 105 2.59 4.37 -1.87
CA LEU A 105 1.25 4.70 -1.36
C LEU A 105 0.67 3.59 -0.48
N PHE A 106 1.43 2.53 -0.27
CA PHE A 106 1.12 1.39 0.58
C PHE A 106 2.32 1.06 1.45
N ALA A 107 2.07 0.77 2.73
CA ALA A 107 3.11 0.35 3.65
C ALA A 107 2.58 -0.67 4.67
N VAL A 108 3.47 -1.56 5.08
CA VAL A 108 3.21 -2.58 6.07
C VAL A 108 4.35 -2.60 7.07
N SER A 109 3.99 -2.65 8.36
CA SER A 109 4.95 -2.77 9.46
C SER A 109 4.58 -3.94 10.35
N LEU A 110 5.55 -4.81 10.64
CA LEU A 110 5.42 -5.82 11.66
C LEU A 110 5.78 -5.22 13.02
N LEU A 111 4.80 -5.21 13.93
CA LEU A 111 4.95 -4.76 15.30
C LEU A 111 5.16 -5.97 16.23
N PRO A 112 6.33 -6.11 16.86
CA PRO A 112 6.60 -7.23 17.76
C PRO A 112 5.74 -7.15 19.03
N GLY A 113 5.43 -8.30 19.62
CA GLY A 113 4.59 -8.39 20.81
C GLY A 113 4.09 -9.81 21.07
N THR A 114 3.20 -9.94 22.05
CA THR A 114 2.45 -11.18 22.32
C THR A 114 0.96 -10.84 22.47
N PRO A 115 0.15 -10.96 21.39
CA PRO A 115 0.49 -11.39 20.03
C PRO A 115 1.24 -10.32 19.19
N GLU A 116 1.93 -10.78 18.14
CA GLU A 116 2.50 -9.89 17.12
C GLU A 116 1.39 -9.28 16.25
N ARG A 117 1.64 -8.11 15.67
CA ARG A 117 0.65 -7.37 14.88
C ARG A 117 1.23 -6.89 13.56
N LEU A 118 0.44 -6.93 12.50
CA LEU A 118 0.77 -6.35 11.21
C LEU A 118 -0.07 -5.09 11.01
N VAL A 119 0.57 -3.93 10.88
CA VAL A 119 -0.11 -2.66 10.61
C VAL A 119 0.04 -2.37 9.13
N LEU A 120 -1.08 -2.28 8.42
CA LEU A 120 -1.13 -1.95 7.01
C LEU A 120 -1.77 -0.58 6.85
N SER A 121 -1.20 0.26 5.99
CA SER A 121 -1.79 1.51 5.58
C SER A 121 -1.72 1.70 4.07
N ALA A 122 -2.75 2.31 3.49
CA ALA A 122 -2.79 2.69 2.08
C ALA A 122 -3.40 4.10 1.90
N SER A 123 -2.88 4.89 0.96
CA SER A 123 -3.47 6.17 0.59
C SER A 123 -4.79 5.98 -0.17
N HIS A 124 -5.79 6.84 0.04
CA HIS A 124 -7.00 6.81 -0.80
C HIS A 124 -6.72 7.15 -2.28
N LEU A 125 -5.56 7.75 -2.59
CA LEU A 125 -5.16 7.99 -3.98
C LEU A 125 -5.00 6.71 -4.78
N CYS A 126 -4.64 5.60 -4.11
CA CYS A 126 -4.45 4.31 -4.77
C CYS A 126 -5.66 3.38 -4.69
N MET A 127 -6.55 3.58 -3.71
CA MET A 127 -7.62 2.62 -3.46
C MET A 127 -8.81 3.21 -2.71
N ASP A 128 -10.01 2.77 -3.08
CA ASP A 128 -11.23 3.02 -2.33
C ASP A 128 -11.37 2.06 -1.13
N ARG A 129 -12.37 2.33 -0.26
CA ARG A 129 -12.59 1.54 0.95
C ARG A 129 -13.00 0.08 0.66
N PRO A 130 -13.91 -0.22 -0.28
CA PRO A 130 -14.25 -1.61 -0.61
C PRO A 130 -13.05 -2.42 -1.10
N SER A 131 -12.27 -1.88 -2.04
CA SER A 131 -11.07 -2.55 -2.58
C SER A 131 -9.99 -2.71 -1.51
N TRP A 132 -9.88 -1.76 -0.58
CA TRP A 132 -9.02 -1.89 0.58
C TRP A 132 -9.36 -3.11 1.44
N HIS A 133 -10.65 -3.34 1.72
CA HIS A 133 -11.06 -4.52 2.50
C HIS A 133 -10.66 -5.82 1.81
N THR A 134 -10.82 -5.91 0.49
CA THR A 134 -10.37 -7.07 -0.29
C THR A 134 -8.86 -7.30 -0.13
N VAL A 135 -8.04 -6.24 -0.22
CA VAL A 135 -6.59 -6.36 -0.03
C VAL A 135 -6.21 -6.79 1.40
N VAL A 136 -6.89 -6.27 2.42
CA VAL A 136 -6.67 -6.67 3.81
C VAL A 136 -7.00 -8.15 4.02
N ASP A 137 -8.11 -8.62 3.44
CA ASP A 137 -8.53 -10.02 3.52
C ASP A 137 -7.55 -10.94 2.78
N GLU A 138 -7.03 -10.51 1.62
CA GLU A 138 -5.98 -11.24 0.90
C GLU A 138 -4.69 -11.38 1.72
N VAL A 139 -4.23 -10.31 2.37
CA VAL A 139 -3.04 -10.39 3.24
C VAL A 139 -3.31 -11.34 4.40
N ARG A 140 -4.46 -11.21 5.06
CA ARG A 140 -4.86 -12.07 6.18
C ARG A 140 -4.85 -13.55 5.77
N LEU A 141 -5.45 -13.86 4.62
CA LEU A 141 -5.52 -15.21 4.07
C LEU A 141 -4.12 -15.78 3.77
N ARG A 142 -3.25 -15.02 3.09
CA ARG A 142 -1.90 -15.50 2.72
C ARG A 142 -0.94 -15.61 3.90
N CYS A 143 -1.13 -14.80 4.94
CA CYS A 143 -0.41 -14.93 6.20
C CYS A 143 -0.91 -16.13 7.03
N GLY A 144 -2.08 -16.68 6.72
CA GLY A 144 -2.66 -17.83 7.41
C GLY A 144 -3.23 -17.50 8.79
N TRP A 145 -3.71 -16.26 8.99
CA TRP A 145 -4.30 -15.81 10.26
C TRP A 145 -5.82 -15.81 10.11
N THR A 146 -6.47 -16.88 10.57
CA THR A 146 -7.94 -17.04 10.49
C THR A 146 -8.60 -16.64 11.79
#